data_AF-A0A1D2SBG2-F1
#
_entry.id   AF-A0A1D2SBG2-F1
#
_cell.length_a   1.000
_cell.length_b   1.000
_cell.length_c   1.000
_cell.angle_alpha   90.00
_cell.angle_beta   90.00
_cell.angle_gamma   90.00
#
_symmetry.space_group_name_H-M   'P 1'
#
loop_
_entity.id
_entity.type
_entity.pdbx_description
1 polymer ?
#
loop_
_entity_poly.entity_id
_entity_poly.type
_entity_poly.pdbx_seq_one_letter_code
_entity_poly.pdbx_strand_id
1 'polypeptide(L)'
;MDLETALLAVQSQRASLLEDLLKDQIAAVQAKNAKISRLNELMGLLNSCAAKMSSDAKAGDRVPIDNATLAQLKTAVAEAGVADAPDFGQHWNATIGGKKFDLDQFSKQEIDNICKTFGIQTNVNMGLMPTPYIAPDLATFEKKLAGMNPKVQSEAGLQLLDKIKTLSKSKDKFTFTREMIQMSTKSTGINKGQLDGFIQKMKSNIDSLSNSQQMDMLRLQSLSNKRNEAFDLMTNFVKKMQDNRNTIIGNMR
;
A
#
# COMPACT_ATOMS: atom_id res chain seq x y z
N MET A 1 -2.64 -8.70 -61.83
CA MET A 1 -2.59 -9.37 -60.52
C MET A 1 -3.39 -10.64 -60.65
N ASP A 2 -2.74 -11.79 -60.50
CA ASP A 2 -3.42 -13.08 -60.63
C ASP A 2 -4.25 -13.38 -59.37
N LEU A 3 -5.34 -14.14 -59.53
CA LEU A 3 -6.30 -14.45 -58.45
C LEU A 3 -5.59 -15.16 -57.26
N GLU A 4 -4.57 -15.93 -57.61
CA GLU A 4 -3.68 -16.67 -56.71
C GLU A 4 -2.75 -15.75 -55.92
N THR A 5 -2.26 -14.69 -56.56
CA THR A 5 -1.44 -13.65 -55.90
C THR A 5 -2.31 -12.83 -54.93
N ALA A 6 -3.55 -12.54 -55.31
CA ALA A 6 -4.52 -11.88 -54.43
C ALA A 6 -4.87 -12.75 -53.21
N LEU A 7 -5.08 -14.06 -53.39
CA LEU A 7 -5.36 -15.01 -52.30
C LEU A 7 -4.17 -15.15 -51.33
N LEU A 8 -2.94 -15.20 -51.85
CA LEU A 8 -1.73 -15.19 -51.02
C LEU A 8 -1.60 -13.89 -50.23
N ALA A 9 -1.91 -12.75 -50.85
CA ALA A 9 -1.90 -11.46 -50.16
C ALA A 9 -2.91 -11.44 -49.01
N VAL A 10 -4.12 -11.95 -49.21
CA VAL A 10 -5.16 -12.04 -48.17
C VAL A 10 -4.74 -12.98 -47.03
N GLN A 11 -4.19 -14.16 -47.34
CA GLN A 11 -3.74 -15.08 -46.29
C GLN A 11 -2.52 -14.55 -45.53
N SER A 12 -1.60 -13.88 -46.22
CA SER A 12 -0.48 -13.17 -45.59
C SER A 12 -0.97 -12.07 -44.66
N GLN A 13 -1.98 -11.29 -45.06
CA GLN A 13 -2.58 -10.25 -44.22
C GLN A 13 -3.27 -10.85 -43.00
N ARG A 14 -4.00 -11.97 -43.16
CA ARG A 14 -4.62 -12.69 -42.04
C ARG A 14 -3.59 -13.23 -41.05
N ALA A 15 -2.49 -13.80 -41.54
CA ALA A 15 -1.39 -14.28 -40.71
C ALA A 15 -0.73 -13.13 -39.93
N SER A 16 -0.51 -11.97 -40.58
CA SER A 16 0.01 -10.77 -39.92
C SER A 16 -0.90 -10.32 -38.77
N LEU A 17 -2.21 -10.24 -39.01
CA LEU A 17 -3.18 -9.83 -37.98
C LEU A 17 -3.25 -10.82 -36.81
N LEU A 18 -3.14 -12.13 -37.07
CA LEU A 18 -3.09 -13.13 -36.00
C LEU A 18 -1.82 -13.01 -35.15
N GLU A 19 -0.68 -12.68 -35.77
CA GLU A 19 0.57 -12.46 -35.05
C GLU A 19 0.51 -11.20 -34.19
N ASP A 20 -0.08 -10.10 -34.71
CA ASP A 20 -0.29 -8.86 -33.95
C ASP A 20 -1.18 -9.11 -32.73
N LEU A 21 -2.33 -9.79 -32.92
CA LEU A 21 -3.22 -10.15 -31.82
C LEU A 21 -2.54 -11.05 -30.79
N LEU A 22 -1.73 -12.02 -31.23
CA LEU A 22 -0.98 -12.91 -30.35
C LEU A 22 0.05 -12.11 -29.54
N LYS A 23 0.76 -11.18 -30.18
CA LYS A 23 1.74 -10.29 -29.52
C LYS A 23 1.08 -9.40 -28.47
N ASP A 24 -0.03 -8.75 -28.81
CA ASP A 24 -0.79 -7.90 -27.88
C ASP A 24 -1.31 -8.71 -26.70
N GLN A 25 -1.82 -9.91 -26.96
CA GLN A 25 -2.32 -10.80 -25.93
C GLN A 25 -1.20 -11.30 -25.00
N ILE A 26 0.00 -11.60 -25.54
CA ILE A 26 1.18 -11.94 -24.72
C ILE A 26 1.56 -10.76 -23.83
N ALA A 27 1.64 -9.55 -24.39
CA ALA A 27 1.97 -8.34 -23.64
C ALA A 27 0.97 -8.09 -22.50
N ALA A 28 -0.32 -8.27 -22.77
CA ALA A 28 -1.38 -8.16 -21.76
C ALA A 28 -1.21 -9.20 -20.63
N VAL A 29 -0.91 -10.46 -20.97
CA VAL A 29 -0.65 -11.52 -19.98
C VAL A 29 0.60 -11.22 -19.16
N GLN A 30 1.68 -10.74 -19.77
CA GLN A 30 2.90 -10.35 -19.08
C GLN A 30 2.66 -9.17 -18.12
N ALA A 31 1.92 -8.15 -18.55
CA ALA A 31 1.56 -7.03 -17.69
C ALA A 31 0.71 -7.46 -16.49
N LYS A 32 -0.25 -8.38 -16.69
CA LYS A 32 -1.05 -8.97 -15.60
C LYS A 32 -0.20 -9.80 -14.64
N ASN A 33 0.71 -10.63 -15.16
CA ASN A 33 1.68 -11.37 -14.36
C ASN A 33 2.51 -10.46 -13.45
N ALA A 34 3.07 -9.39 -14.01
CA ALA A 34 3.85 -8.42 -13.25
C ALA A 34 3.00 -7.76 -12.15
N LYS A 35 1.75 -7.39 -12.45
CA LYS A 35 0.84 -6.80 -11.47
C LYS A 35 0.46 -7.77 -10.35
N ILE A 36 0.20 -9.04 -10.68
CA ILE A 36 -0.10 -10.10 -9.70
C ILE A 36 1.11 -10.34 -8.79
N SER A 37 2.34 -10.36 -9.33
CA SER A 37 3.56 -10.49 -8.51
C SER A 37 3.65 -9.37 -7.47
N ARG A 38 3.53 -8.11 -7.91
CA ARG A 38 3.61 -6.94 -7.01
C ARG A 38 2.51 -6.94 -5.96
N LEU A 39 1.30 -7.35 -6.32
CA LEU A 39 0.19 -7.48 -5.37
C LEU A 39 0.42 -8.63 -4.37
N ASN A 40 1.02 -9.75 -4.79
CA ASN A 40 1.39 -10.85 -3.90
C ASN A 40 2.50 -10.43 -2.92
N GLU A 41 3.50 -9.68 -3.38
CA GLU A 41 4.54 -9.11 -2.53
C GLU A 41 3.96 -8.17 -1.48
N LEU A 42 3.08 -7.25 -1.90
CA LEU A 42 2.34 -6.37 -1.00
C LEU A 42 1.48 -7.18 0.00
N MET A 43 0.73 -8.18 -0.46
CA MET A 43 -0.05 -9.05 0.41
C MET A 43 0.82 -9.81 1.43
N GLY A 44 2.00 -10.26 1.04
CA GLY A 44 2.95 -10.89 1.94
C GLY A 44 3.37 -9.94 3.07
N LEU A 45 3.73 -8.71 2.73
CA LEU A 45 4.07 -7.67 3.70
C LEU A 45 2.89 -7.34 4.62
N LEU A 46 1.68 -7.16 4.09
CA LEU A 46 0.49 -6.88 4.88
C LEU A 46 0.15 -8.04 5.84
N ASN A 47 0.23 -9.29 5.37
CA ASN A 47 0.01 -10.47 6.21
C ASN A 47 1.08 -10.60 7.31
N SER A 48 2.33 -10.26 7.01
CA SER A 48 3.38 -10.23 8.04
C SER A 48 3.12 -9.16 9.11
N CYS A 49 2.52 -8.03 8.73
CA CYS A 49 2.10 -7.00 9.68
C CYS A 49 0.93 -7.48 10.53
N ALA A 50 -0.05 -8.16 9.93
CA ALA A 50 -1.17 -8.77 10.64
C ALA A 50 -0.71 -9.84 11.63
N ALA A 51 0.29 -10.65 11.27
CA ALA A 51 0.84 -11.69 12.13
C ALA A 51 1.58 -11.16 13.37
N LYS A 52 2.03 -9.89 13.36
CA LYS A 52 2.62 -9.24 14.54
C LYS A 52 1.58 -8.85 15.60
N MET A 53 0.29 -8.97 15.30
CA MET A 53 -0.78 -8.67 16.25
C MET A 53 -1.08 -9.86 17.17
N SER A 54 -1.55 -9.57 18.39
CA SER A 54 -2.02 -10.61 19.31
C SER A 54 -3.35 -11.21 18.84
N SER A 55 -3.63 -12.45 19.25
CA SER A 55 -4.86 -13.17 18.87
C SER A 55 -6.13 -12.53 19.42
N ASP A 56 -6.03 -11.79 20.53
CA ASP A 56 -7.10 -11.02 21.16
C ASP A 56 -7.24 -9.58 20.65
N ALA A 57 -6.40 -9.18 19.67
CA ALA A 57 -6.43 -7.84 19.11
C ALA A 57 -7.77 -7.52 18.43
N LYS A 58 -8.36 -6.38 18.78
CA LYS A 58 -9.63 -5.87 18.29
C LYS A 58 -9.44 -5.03 17.03
N ALA A 59 -10.52 -4.79 16.29
CA ALA A 59 -10.48 -4.03 15.04
C ALA A 59 -9.91 -2.60 15.17
N GLY A 60 -10.12 -1.97 16.34
CA GLY A 60 -9.56 -0.64 16.64
C GLY A 60 -8.11 -0.65 17.10
N ASP A 61 -7.53 -1.82 17.36
CA ASP A 61 -6.15 -1.91 17.81
C ASP A 61 -5.20 -1.60 16.66
N ARG A 62 -4.17 -0.82 16.97
CA ARG A 62 -3.21 -0.36 15.99
C ARG A 62 -2.20 -1.46 15.68
N VAL A 63 -1.91 -1.61 14.39
CA VAL A 63 -0.93 -2.58 13.91
C VAL A 63 0.47 -2.10 14.29
N PRO A 64 1.34 -2.96 14.84
CA PRO A 64 2.74 -2.62 15.07
C PRO A 64 3.56 -2.79 13.78
N ILE A 65 3.98 -1.69 13.17
CA ILE A 65 4.85 -1.69 11.98
C ILE A 65 6.13 -0.91 12.30
N ASP A 66 7.29 -1.56 12.14
CA ASP A 66 8.60 -0.95 12.29
C ASP A 66 8.98 -0.09 11.07
N ASN A 67 10.00 0.76 11.21
CA ASN A 67 10.42 1.68 10.15
C ASN A 67 10.86 0.98 8.85
N ALA A 68 11.49 -0.19 8.94
CA ALA A 68 11.96 -0.92 7.77
C ALA A 68 10.77 -1.49 6.98
N THR A 69 9.83 -2.11 7.68
CA THR A 69 8.59 -2.62 7.10
C THR A 69 7.74 -1.49 6.50
N LEU A 70 7.70 -0.32 7.15
CA LEU A 70 7.01 0.86 6.61
C LEU A 70 7.61 1.33 5.27
N ALA A 71 8.94 1.35 5.15
CA ALA A 71 9.60 1.70 3.90
C ALA A 71 9.25 0.69 2.80
N GLN A 72 9.31 -0.60 3.11
CA GLN A 72 8.95 -1.67 2.18
C GLN A 72 7.48 -1.61 1.74
N LEU A 73 6.54 -1.35 2.67
CA LEU A 73 5.13 -1.16 2.35
C LEU A 73 4.91 0.03 1.41
N LYS A 74 5.55 1.17 1.66
CA LYS A 74 5.43 2.35 0.79
C LYS A 74 5.94 2.06 -0.63
N THR A 75 7.08 1.38 -0.74
CA THR A 75 7.61 0.96 -2.04
C THR A 75 6.67 -0.03 -2.74
N ALA A 76 6.23 -1.09 -2.05
CA ALA A 76 5.36 -2.11 -2.61
C ALA A 76 4.00 -1.55 -3.07
N VAL A 77 3.42 -0.61 -2.30
CA VAL A 77 2.18 0.09 -2.67
C VAL A 77 2.38 0.93 -3.93
N ALA A 78 3.50 1.66 -4.03
CA ALA A 78 3.82 2.47 -5.20
C ALA A 78 4.03 1.60 -6.45
N GLU A 79 4.77 0.49 -6.33
CA GLU A 79 5.04 -0.44 -7.43
C GLU A 79 3.78 -1.18 -7.89
N ALA A 80 2.91 -1.57 -6.96
CA ALA A 80 1.62 -2.21 -7.25
C ALA A 80 0.58 -1.24 -7.86
N GLY A 81 0.82 0.07 -7.78
CA GLY A 81 -0.05 1.11 -8.33
C GLY A 81 -1.42 1.18 -7.64
N VAL A 82 -1.44 1.00 -6.31
CA VAL A 82 -2.69 1.02 -5.53
C VAL A 82 -2.95 2.45 -5.03
N ALA A 83 -3.96 3.12 -5.59
CA ALA A 83 -4.30 4.50 -5.26
C ALA A 83 -4.98 4.66 -3.89
N ASP A 84 -5.77 3.67 -3.45
CA ASP A 84 -6.56 3.73 -2.21
C ASP A 84 -5.86 3.06 -1.03
N ALA A 85 -4.53 3.20 -0.95
CA ALA A 85 -3.78 2.61 0.13
C ALA A 85 -4.09 3.33 1.46
N PRO A 86 -4.34 2.60 2.56
CA PRO A 86 -4.51 3.20 3.88
C PRO A 86 -3.23 3.91 4.30
N ASP A 87 -3.34 4.93 5.17
CA ASP A 87 -2.16 5.62 5.67
C ASP A 87 -1.38 4.69 6.61
N PHE A 88 -0.24 4.19 6.11
CA PHE A 88 0.71 3.40 6.89
C PHE A 88 1.62 4.28 7.77
N GLY A 89 1.43 5.60 7.79
CA GLY A 89 2.23 6.59 8.51
C GLY A 89 2.40 6.32 10.02
N GLN A 90 3.31 7.07 10.64
CA GLN A 90 3.54 6.99 12.08
C GLN A 90 2.55 7.89 12.81
N HIS A 91 1.86 7.33 13.80
CA HIS A 91 0.91 8.06 14.64
C HIS A 91 1.45 8.15 16.07
N TRP A 92 1.25 9.31 16.69
CA TRP A 92 1.73 9.57 18.04
C TRP A 92 0.63 9.24 19.02
N ASN A 93 0.95 8.55 20.11
CA ASN A 93 0.04 8.33 21.22
C ASN A 93 0.70 8.72 22.54
N ALA A 94 -0.11 9.18 23.50
CA ALA A 94 0.29 9.41 24.87
C ALA A 94 -0.60 8.59 25.79
N THR A 95 -0.02 7.90 26.76
CA THR A 95 -0.80 7.27 27.83
C THR A 95 -0.73 8.17 29.05
N ILE A 96 -1.86 8.70 29.53
CA ILE A 96 -1.93 9.54 30.74
C ILE A 96 -2.85 8.84 31.74
N GLY A 97 -2.34 8.49 32.92
CA GLY A 97 -3.13 7.82 33.97
C GLY A 97 -3.72 6.47 33.55
N GLY A 98 -2.98 5.70 32.74
CA GLY A 98 -3.43 4.40 32.23
C GLY A 98 -4.38 4.44 31.02
N LYS A 99 -4.75 5.64 30.54
CA LYS A 99 -5.60 5.82 29.34
C LYS A 99 -4.75 6.29 28.16
N LYS A 100 -4.90 5.63 27.01
CA LYS A 100 -4.24 5.98 25.74
C LYS A 100 -5.00 7.12 25.05
N PHE A 101 -4.27 8.11 24.55
CA PHE A 101 -4.75 9.27 23.79
C PHE A 101 -4.04 9.32 22.45
N ASP A 102 -4.80 9.52 21.38
CA ASP A 102 -4.26 9.72 20.03
C ASP A 102 -3.85 11.18 19.86
N LEU A 103 -2.55 11.41 19.68
CA LEU A 103 -1.97 12.76 19.60
C LEU A 103 -2.06 13.37 18.20
N ASP A 104 -2.53 12.63 17.19
CA ASP A 104 -2.59 13.10 15.80
C ASP A 104 -3.69 14.17 15.55
N GLN A 105 -4.57 14.38 16.52
CA GLN A 105 -5.51 15.52 16.53
C GLN A 105 -4.84 16.83 16.97
N PHE A 106 -3.59 16.79 17.42
CA PHE A 106 -2.80 17.95 17.83
C PHE A 106 -1.63 18.12 16.87
N SER A 107 -1.41 19.33 16.37
CA SER A 107 -0.28 19.63 15.50
C SER A 107 1.04 19.36 16.24
N LYS A 108 2.07 18.95 15.51
CA LYS A 108 3.44 18.73 16.03
C LYS A 108 3.93 19.93 16.86
N GLN A 109 3.51 21.13 16.50
CA GLN A 109 3.84 22.39 17.16
C GLN A 109 3.10 22.57 18.50
N GLU A 110 1.84 22.12 18.61
CA GLU A 110 1.09 22.11 19.87
C GLU A 110 1.68 21.12 20.87
N ILE A 111 2.08 19.93 20.41
CA ILE A 111 2.75 18.92 21.26
C ILE A 111 4.09 19.46 21.77
N ASP A 112 4.90 20.04 20.88
CA ASP A 112 6.22 20.56 21.23
C ASP A 112 6.12 21.79 22.18
N ASN A 113 5.09 22.63 22.02
CA ASN A 113 4.79 23.74 22.92
C ASN A 113 4.31 23.26 24.30
N ILE A 114 3.47 22.23 24.36
CA ILE A 114 3.01 21.61 25.62
C ILE A 114 4.20 21.01 26.36
N CYS A 115 5.03 20.21 25.68
CA CYS A 115 6.20 19.58 26.28
C CYS A 115 7.24 20.59 26.78
N LYS A 116 7.58 21.61 25.98
CA LYS A 116 8.48 22.70 26.40
C LYS A 116 7.97 23.45 27.62
N THR A 117 6.65 23.67 27.69
CA THR A 117 6.08 24.44 28.80
C THR A 117 6.11 23.68 30.13
N PHE A 118 5.88 22.37 30.08
CA PHE A 118 5.95 21.47 31.24
C PHE A 118 7.36 20.95 31.55
N GLY A 119 8.39 21.42 30.83
CA GLY A 119 9.78 21.00 31.03
C GLY A 119 10.03 19.52 30.76
N ILE A 120 9.13 18.89 30.00
CA ILE A 120 9.27 17.51 29.54
C ILE A 120 10.27 17.55 28.37
N GLN A 121 11.43 16.93 28.53
CA GLN A 121 12.39 16.82 27.42
C GLN A 121 11.80 15.93 26.32
N THR A 122 11.37 16.55 25.22
CA THR A 122 11.09 15.84 23.98
C THR A 122 12.40 15.54 23.30
N ASN A 123 12.99 14.38 23.57
CA ASN A 123 14.02 13.83 22.68
C ASN A 123 13.35 13.41 21.37
N VAL A 124 13.16 14.37 20.47
CA VAL A 124 12.71 14.09 19.09
C VAL A 124 13.86 13.46 18.28
N ASN A 125 15.05 13.26 18.87
CA ASN A 125 16.15 12.54 18.25
C ASN A 125 16.72 11.46 19.19
N MET A 126 16.93 10.29 18.61
CA MET A 126 17.32 9.04 19.26
C MET A 126 18.67 9.15 19.97
N GLY A 127 18.76 8.59 21.19
CA GLY A 127 20.04 8.31 21.86
C GLY A 127 20.29 9.13 23.13
N LEU A 128 20.42 8.38 24.24
CA LEU A 128 20.88 8.79 25.56
C LEU A 128 19.91 9.63 26.41
N MET A 129 19.58 9.06 27.56
CA MET A 129 18.74 9.65 28.62
C MET A 129 19.48 10.81 29.29
N PRO A 130 18.83 11.96 29.53
CA PRO A 130 19.29 12.89 30.54
C PRO A 130 18.61 12.61 31.90
N THR A 131 19.30 13.06 32.93
CA THR A 131 19.13 12.87 34.38
C THR A 131 17.74 13.20 34.94
N PRO A 132 17.46 12.87 36.22
CA PRO A 132 16.13 13.03 36.82
C PRO A 132 15.62 14.48 36.74
N TYR A 133 14.47 14.67 36.09
CA TYR A 133 13.75 15.94 36.06
C TYR A 133 13.00 16.13 37.39
N ILE A 134 13.28 17.23 38.09
CA ILE A 134 12.53 17.68 39.27
C ILE A 134 11.37 18.54 38.78
N ALA A 135 10.14 18.10 39.03
CA ALA A 135 8.94 18.85 38.65
C ALA A 135 8.92 20.23 39.33
N PRO A 136 8.57 21.32 38.62
CA PRO A 136 8.30 22.61 39.26
C PRO A 136 7.06 22.48 40.15
N ASP A 137 7.05 23.25 41.23
CA ASP A 137 5.92 23.28 42.17
C ASP A 137 4.59 23.65 41.48
N LEU A 138 3.47 23.27 42.13
CA LEU A 138 2.11 23.50 41.65
C LEU A 138 1.83 24.97 41.31
N ALA A 139 2.43 25.90 42.05
CA ALA A 139 2.28 27.34 41.82
C ALA A 139 2.91 27.79 40.49
N THR A 140 4.08 27.27 40.16
CA THR A 140 4.77 27.54 38.89
C THR A 140 4.03 26.89 37.71
N PHE A 141 3.44 25.72 37.92
CA PHE A 141 2.63 25.01 36.93
C PHE A 141 1.34 25.77 36.59
N GLU A 142 0.59 26.22 37.59
CA GLU A 142 -0.65 26.97 37.42
C GLU A 142 -0.41 28.32 36.71
N LYS A 143 0.69 29.01 37.03
CA LYS A 143 1.06 30.29 36.41
C LYS A 143 1.38 30.13 34.92
N LYS A 144 2.04 29.03 34.53
CA LYS A 144 2.30 28.71 33.12
C LYS A 144 1.02 28.31 32.37
N LEU A 145 0.10 27.61 33.03
CA LEU A 145 -1.18 27.19 32.44
C LEU A 145 -2.13 28.37 32.19
N ALA A 146 -2.15 29.35 33.10
CA ALA A 146 -2.91 30.58 32.94
C ALA A 146 -2.46 31.38 31.70
N GLY A 147 -1.16 31.34 31.36
CA GLY A 147 -0.60 31.98 30.17
C GLY A 147 -0.90 31.27 28.83
N MET A 148 -1.44 30.03 28.85
CA MET A 148 -1.82 29.28 27.62
C MET A 148 -3.23 29.58 27.12
N ASN A 149 -4.14 30.02 28.01
CA ASN A 149 -5.55 30.28 27.69
C ASN A 149 -5.77 31.18 26.44
N PRO A 150 -4.91 32.18 26.13
CA PRO A 150 -5.05 32.99 24.93
C PRO A 150 -4.35 32.44 23.67
N LYS A 151 -3.55 31.37 23.75
CA LYS A 151 -2.75 30.81 22.63
C LYS A 151 -3.31 29.51 22.05
N VAL A 152 -4.19 28.83 22.77
CA VAL A 152 -4.86 27.61 22.34
C VAL A 152 -6.23 27.98 21.79
N GLN A 153 -6.36 28.02 20.47
CA GLN A 153 -7.56 28.54 19.79
C GLN A 153 -8.58 27.45 19.40
N SER A 154 -8.22 26.16 19.51
CA SER A 154 -9.11 25.05 19.19
C SER A 154 -9.96 24.64 20.39
N GLU A 155 -11.23 24.33 20.16
CA GLU A 155 -12.18 23.89 21.19
C GLU A 155 -11.69 22.64 21.94
N ALA A 156 -11.05 21.71 21.23
CA ALA A 156 -10.41 20.53 21.80
C ALA A 156 -9.21 20.89 22.71
N GLY A 157 -8.43 21.91 22.35
CA GLY A 157 -7.31 22.38 23.16
C GLY A 157 -7.78 23.07 24.45
N LEU A 158 -8.88 23.85 24.38
CA LEU A 158 -9.54 24.41 25.56
C LEU A 158 -10.06 23.31 26.50
N GLN A 159 -10.68 22.26 25.96
CA GLN A 159 -11.16 21.11 26.75
C GLN A 159 -10.01 20.33 27.42
N LEU A 160 -8.88 20.15 26.74
CA LEU A 160 -7.68 19.54 27.31
C LEU A 160 -7.11 20.41 28.45
N LEU A 161 -7.05 21.72 28.25
CA LEU A 161 -6.60 22.69 29.25
C LEU A 161 -7.46 22.61 30.51
N ASP A 162 -8.79 22.53 30.35
CA ASP A 162 -9.73 22.52 31.46
C ASP A 162 -9.66 21.20 32.25
N LYS A 163 -9.47 20.08 31.57
CA LYS A 163 -9.20 18.79 32.22
C LYS A 163 -7.87 18.78 32.97
N ILE A 164 -6.80 19.37 32.42
CA ILE A 164 -5.50 19.48 33.09
C ILE A 164 -5.61 20.38 34.35
N LYS A 165 -6.35 21.50 34.29
CA LYS A 165 -6.66 22.34 35.46
C LYS A 165 -7.43 21.58 36.54
N THR A 166 -8.40 20.76 36.13
CA THR A 166 -9.21 19.98 37.06
C THR A 166 -8.37 18.89 37.74
N LEU A 167 -7.42 18.30 37.02
CA LEU A 167 -6.51 17.28 37.53
C LEU A 167 -5.41 17.84 38.44
N SER A 168 -4.94 19.08 38.23
CA SER A 168 -3.93 19.71 39.13
C SER A 168 -4.47 20.01 40.53
N LYS A 169 -5.78 20.27 40.66
CA LYS A 169 -6.43 20.62 41.93
C LYS A 169 -6.62 19.44 42.88
N SER A 170 -6.59 18.20 42.40
CA SER A 170 -6.60 17.03 43.30
C SER A 170 -5.21 16.84 43.90
N LYS A 171 -5.00 17.30 45.13
CA LYS A 171 -3.73 17.28 45.87
C LYS A 171 -3.05 15.90 45.94
N ASP A 172 -3.79 14.81 45.74
CA ASP A 172 -3.27 13.43 45.81
C ASP A 172 -2.61 12.92 44.50
N LYS A 173 -2.56 13.72 43.43
CA LYS A 173 -2.06 13.30 42.11
C LYS A 173 -0.86 14.08 41.57
N PHE A 174 -0.24 14.93 42.41
CA PHE A 174 0.81 15.83 41.95
C PHE A 174 2.18 15.16 41.70
N THR A 175 2.29 13.86 41.96
CA THR A 175 3.32 13.02 41.37
C THR A 175 2.99 12.79 39.89
N PHE A 176 3.33 13.78 39.06
CA PHE A 176 3.70 13.60 37.65
C PHE A 176 4.99 12.75 37.56
N THR A 177 5.06 11.65 38.31
CA THR A 177 6.19 10.75 38.29
C THR A 177 6.32 10.21 36.88
N ARG A 178 7.57 10.16 36.47
CA ARG A 178 8.21 9.69 35.23
C ARG A 178 7.56 8.48 34.51
N GLU A 179 6.63 7.79 35.15
CA GLU A 179 5.90 6.63 34.66
C GLU A 179 4.61 6.97 33.91
N MET A 180 3.98 8.13 34.15
CA MET A 180 2.69 8.50 33.51
C MET A 180 2.83 9.20 32.15
N ILE A 181 4.06 9.39 31.64
CA ILE A 181 4.31 9.83 30.27
C ILE A 181 5.25 8.81 29.62
N GLN A 182 4.75 7.60 29.42
CA GLN A 182 5.33 6.74 28.38
C GLN A 182 4.91 7.35 27.03
N MET A 183 5.60 8.41 26.60
CA MET A 183 5.69 8.74 25.17
C MET A 183 6.65 7.72 24.54
N SER A 184 6.15 6.53 24.30
CA SER A 184 6.84 5.45 23.58
C SER A 184 6.12 5.28 22.24
N THR A 185 6.51 6.06 21.24
CA THR A 185 7.31 5.64 20.08
C THR A 185 6.75 4.45 19.30
N LYS A 186 6.09 4.82 18.18
CA LYS A 186 5.74 4.05 16.98
C LYS A 186 4.62 3.03 17.13
N SER A 187 3.42 3.54 16.94
CA SER A 187 2.29 2.75 16.48
C SER A 187 1.83 3.34 15.14
N THR A 188 1.73 2.49 14.13
CA THR A 188 1.34 2.90 12.78
C THR A 188 -0.15 3.21 12.66
N GLY A 189 -0.48 4.06 11.69
CA GLY A 189 -1.81 4.67 11.53
C GLY A 189 -2.93 3.73 11.17
N ILE A 190 -2.59 2.56 10.64
CA ILE A 190 -3.57 1.56 10.27
C ILE A 190 -4.00 0.75 11.50
N ASN A 191 -5.30 0.71 11.74
CA ASN A 191 -5.88 -0.22 12.71
C ASN A 191 -6.11 -1.60 12.06
N LYS A 192 -6.30 -2.62 12.89
CA LYS A 192 -6.52 -4.00 12.43
C LYS A 192 -7.67 -4.12 11.43
N GLY A 193 -8.79 -3.43 11.69
CA GLY A 193 -9.95 -3.47 10.78
C GLY A 193 -9.64 -2.90 9.39
N GLN A 194 -8.87 -1.81 9.33
CA GLN A 194 -8.41 -1.21 8.08
C GLN A 194 -7.39 -2.11 7.37
N LEU A 195 -6.47 -2.74 8.13
CA LEU A 195 -5.50 -3.69 7.57
C LEU A 195 -6.21 -4.92 6.98
N ASP A 196 -7.12 -5.52 7.73
CA ASP A 196 -7.90 -6.69 7.29
C ASP A 196 -8.76 -6.34 6.07
N GLY A 197 -9.41 -5.17 6.09
CA GLY A 197 -10.18 -4.68 4.94
C GLY A 197 -9.32 -4.44 3.70
N PHE A 198 -8.11 -3.90 3.87
CA PHE A 198 -7.17 -3.70 2.77
C PHE A 198 -6.62 -5.03 2.23
N ILE A 199 -6.29 -5.99 3.11
CA ILE A 199 -5.89 -7.36 2.72
C ILE A 199 -7.00 -8.02 1.90
N GLN A 200 -8.26 -7.92 2.32
CA GLN A 200 -9.40 -8.46 1.56
C GLN A 200 -9.52 -7.80 0.19
N LYS A 201 -9.40 -6.47 0.10
CA LYS A 201 -9.41 -5.75 -1.18
C LYS A 201 -8.27 -6.21 -2.10
N MET A 202 -7.06 -6.40 -1.57
CA MET A 202 -5.93 -6.90 -2.35
C MET A 202 -6.18 -8.32 -2.84
N LYS A 203 -6.71 -9.20 -1.98
CA LYS A 203 -7.09 -10.56 -2.37
C LYS A 203 -8.12 -10.58 -3.50
N SER A 204 -9.22 -9.80 -3.37
CA SER A 204 -10.22 -9.68 -4.44
C SER A 204 -9.63 -9.15 -5.75
N ASN A 205 -8.71 -8.18 -5.68
CA ASN A 205 -8.01 -7.69 -6.85
C ASN A 205 -7.16 -8.78 -7.52
N ILE A 206 -6.41 -9.56 -6.73
CA ILE A 206 -5.61 -10.68 -7.24
C ILE A 206 -6.51 -11.74 -7.87
N ASP A 207 -7.60 -12.12 -7.21
CA ASP A 207 -8.54 -13.12 -7.73
C ASP A 207 -9.14 -12.66 -9.07
N SER A 208 -9.52 -11.38 -9.18
CA SER A 208 -10.05 -10.81 -10.42
C SER A 208 -9.02 -10.82 -11.56
N LEU A 209 -7.76 -10.46 -11.26
CA LEU A 209 -6.67 -10.45 -12.23
C LEU A 209 -6.27 -11.86 -12.66
N SER A 210 -6.21 -12.80 -11.70
CA SER A 210 -5.91 -14.22 -11.93
C SER A 210 -6.97 -14.85 -12.84
N ASN A 211 -8.25 -14.63 -12.56
CA ASN A 211 -9.34 -15.12 -13.41
C ASN A 211 -9.26 -14.52 -14.83
N SER A 212 -9.00 -13.22 -14.93
CA SER A 212 -8.82 -12.56 -16.22
C SER A 212 -7.60 -13.09 -17.00
N GLN A 213 -6.50 -13.34 -16.29
CA GLN A 213 -5.29 -13.92 -16.86
C GLN A 213 -5.52 -15.35 -17.36
N GLN A 214 -6.25 -16.18 -16.63
CA GLN A 214 -6.59 -17.55 -17.06
C GLN A 214 -7.38 -17.52 -18.37
N MET A 215 -8.35 -16.61 -18.51
CA MET A 215 -9.07 -16.43 -19.78
C MET A 215 -8.15 -15.99 -20.92
N ASP A 216 -7.22 -15.08 -20.63
CA ASP A 216 -6.25 -14.62 -21.62
C ASP A 216 -5.27 -15.70 -22.05
N MET A 217 -4.90 -16.62 -21.15
CA MET A 217 -4.12 -17.80 -21.48
C MET A 217 -4.88 -18.76 -22.39
N LEU A 218 -6.19 -18.98 -22.16
CA LEU A 218 -7.03 -19.76 -23.07
C LEU A 218 -7.13 -19.09 -24.45
N ARG A 219 -7.25 -17.75 -24.48
CA ARG A 219 -7.23 -16.98 -25.73
C ARG A 219 -5.88 -17.11 -26.45
N LEU A 220 -4.76 -17.05 -25.72
CA LEU A 220 -3.43 -17.27 -26.30
C LEU A 220 -3.30 -18.65 -26.92
N GLN A 221 -3.76 -19.70 -26.22
CA GLN A 221 -3.75 -21.05 -26.76
C GLN A 221 -4.61 -21.15 -28.04
N SER A 222 -5.80 -20.55 -28.03
CA SER A 222 -6.67 -20.51 -29.21
C SER A 222 -6.05 -19.74 -30.38
N LEU A 223 -5.47 -18.56 -30.12
CA LEU A 223 -4.78 -17.76 -31.14
C LEU A 223 -3.55 -18.49 -31.69
N SER A 224 -2.77 -19.15 -30.84
CA SER A 224 -1.63 -19.97 -31.25
C SER A 224 -2.06 -21.12 -32.15
N ASN A 225 -3.17 -21.80 -31.81
CA ASN A 225 -3.70 -22.87 -32.66
C ASN A 225 -4.17 -22.32 -34.02
N LYS A 226 -4.94 -21.23 -34.05
CA LYS A 226 -5.40 -20.57 -35.29
C LYS A 226 -4.23 -20.09 -36.15
N ARG A 227 -3.18 -19.58 -35.52
CA ARG A 227 -1.95 -19.16 -36.17
C ARG A 227 -1.28 -20.35 -36.85
N ASN A 228 -1.10 -21.47 -36.14
CA ASN A 228 -0.49 -22.68 -36.68
C ASN A 228 -1.32 -23.25 -37.85
N GLU A 229 -2.64 -23.34 -37.72
CA GLU A 229 -3.52 -23.74 -38.82
C GLU A 229 -3.38 -22.82 -40.04
N ALA A 230 -3.31 -21.50 -39.85
CA ALA A 230 -3.11 -20.55 -40.94
C ALA A 230 -1.73 -20.74 -41.61
N PHE A 231 -0.67 -21.01 -40.83
CA PHE A 231 0.66 -21.32 -41.37
C PHE A 231 0.69 -22.62 -42.17
N ASP A 232 0.01 -23.67 -41.70
CA ASP A 232 -0.09 -24.94 -42.42
C ASP A 232 -0.87 -24.77 -43.73
N LEU A 233 -1.97 -24.01 -43.70
CA LEU A 233 -2.74 -23.66 -44.90
C LEU A 233 -1.90 -22.85 -45.89
N MET A 234 -1.14 -21.86 -45.42
CA MET A 234 -0.23 -21.08 -46.26
C MET A 234 0.87 -21.96 -46.88
N THR A 235 1.48 -22.83 -46.09
CA THR A 235 2.55 -23.73 -46.57
C THR A 235 2.01 -24.68 -47.64
N ASN A 236 0.83 -25.28 -47.40
CA ASN A 236 0.17 -26.14 -48.38
C ASN A 236 -0.24 -25.38 -49.64
N PHE A 237 -0.70 -24.13 -49.51
CA PHE A 237 -1.04 -23.29 -50.65
C PHE A 237 0.19 -22.96 -51.50
N VAL A 238 1.30 -22.54 -50.87
CA VAL A 238 2.57 -22.25 -51.56
C VAL A 238 3.10 -23.49 -52.27
N LYS A 239 3.03 -24.66 -51.62
CA LYS A 239 3.44 -25.94 -52.23
C LYS A 239 2.62 -26.26 -53.47
N LYS A 240 1.28 -26.18 -53.38
CA LYS A 240 0.39 -26.37 -54.54
C LYS A 240 0.69 -25.37 -55.67
N MET A 241 1.02 -24.12 -55.35
CA MET A 241 1.41 -23.11 -56.33
C MET A 241 2.72 -23.44 -57.04
N GLN A 242 3.69 -24.01 -56.32
CA GLN A 242 4.94 -24.47 -56.91
C GLN A 242 4.71 -25.69 -57.80
N ASP A 243 3.93 -26.65 -57.34
CA ASP A 243 3.59 -27.85 -58.10
C ASP A 243 2.83 -27.50 -59.39
N ASN A 244 1.82 -26.61 -59.31
CA ASN A 244 1.10 -26.12 -60.49
C ASN A 244 2.04 -25.44 -61.50
N ARG A 245 2.95 -24.57 -61.03
CA ARG A 245 3.97 -23.95 -61.89
C ARG A 245 4.89 -24.98 -62.53
N ASN A 246 5.32 -25.98 -61.77
CA ASN A 246 6.18 -27.06 -62.28
C ASN A 246 5.45 -27.89 -63.33
N THR A 247 4.16 -28.17 -63.17
CA THR A 247 3.35 -28.87 -64.19
C THR A 247 3.20 -28.03 -65.46
N ILE A 248 2.96 -26.71 -65.34
CA ILE A 248 2.86 -25.81 -66.50
C ILE A 248 4.19 -25.75 -67.25
N ILE A 249 5.30 -25.57 -66.54
CA ILE A 249 6.65 -25.57 -67.13
C ILE A 249 6.97 -26.94 -67.73
N GLY A 250 6.58 -28.03 -67.06
CA GLY A 250 6.76 -29.40 -67.53
C GLY A 250 6.01 -29.68 -68.83
N ASN A 251 4.79 -29.19 -68.99
CA ASN A 251 3.99 -29.33 -70.21
C ASN A 251 4.45 -28.42 -71.36
N MET A 252 5.26 -27.39 -71.08
CA MET A 252 5.84 -26.49 -72.09
C MET A 252 7.21 -26.94 -72.59
N ARG A 253 7.81 -27.97 -72.00
CA ARG A 253 9.05 -28.60 -72.45
C ARG A 253 8.76 -29.77 -73.37
#